data_AF-A0A401Z624-F1
#
_entry.id   AF-A0A401Z624-F1
#
_cell.length_a   1.000
_cell.length_b   1.000
_cell.length_c   1.000
_cell.angle_alpha   90.00
_cell.angle_beta   90.00
_cell.angle_gamma   90.00
#
_symmetry.space_group_name_H-M   'P 1'
#
loop_
_entity.id
_entity.type
_entity.pdbx_description
1 polymer ?
#
loop_
_entity_poly.entity_id
_entity_poly.type
_entity_poly.pdbx_seq_one_letter_code
_entity_poly.pdbx_strand_id
1 'polypeptide(L)'
;MEPRTDPNAADAAADSMTPPRLRETVAAVIGTDPDNLRGDQNLVLLGLGSLEMMRLVNQWRRLGLRVAFQDLAAQPTLDAWWQRIDAARRAATEDTHPADREAGR
;
A
#
# COMPACT_ATOMS: atom_id res chain seq x y z
N MET A 1 -2.70 -20.78 21.59
CA MET A 1 -3.18 -20.87 20.19
C MET A 1 -2.64 -19.64 19.49
N GLU A 2 -1.48 -19.75 18.86
CA GLU A 2 -0.87 -18.63 18.14
C GLU A 2 -1.61 -18.47 16.80
N PRO A 3 -2.04 -17.27 16.40
CA PRO A 3 -2.56 -17.06 15.06
C PRO A 3 -1.37 -17.18 14.10
N ARG A 4 -1.22 -18.35 13.48
CA ARG A 4 -0.35 -18.54 12.32
C ARG A 4 -0.93 -17.66 11.21
N THR A 5 -0.42 -16.45 11.06
CA THR A 5 -0.71 -15.64 9.88
C THR A 5 -0.10 -16.39 8.70
N ASP A 6 -0.94 -17.09 7.94
CA ASP A 6 -0.51 -17.75 6.72
C ASP A 6 0.16 -16.72 5.81
N PRO A 7 1.45 -16.88 5.45
CA PRO A 7 2.15 -15.91 4.59
C PRO A 7 1.46 -15.78 3.22
N ASN A 8 0.76 -16.83 2.78
CA ASN A 8 -0.04 -16.84 1.55
C ASN A 8 -1.25 -15.88 1.59
N ALA A 9 -1.86 -15.66 2.76
CA ALA A 9 -3.01 -14.75 2.89
C ALA A 9 -2.58 -13.28 2.83
N ALA A 10 -1.38 -12.96 3.34
CA ALA A 10 -0.81 -11.62 3.24
C ALA A 10 -0.41 -11.30 1.79
N ASP A 11 0.16 -12.26 1.06
CA ASP A 11 0.53 -12.10 -0.35
C ASP A 11 -0.69 -11.86 -1.25
N ALA A 12 -1.75 -12.67 -1.11
CA ALA A 12 -3.00 -12.45 -1.84
C ALA A 12 -3.66 -11.09 -1.53
N ALA A 13 -3.53 -10.61 -0.29
CA ALA A 13 -4.09 -9.33 0.11
C ALA A 13 -3.24 -8.12 -0.32
N ALA A 14 -1.92 -8.29 -0.43
CA ALA A 14 -1.01 -7.36 -1.09
C ALA A 14 -1.28 -7.30 -2.60
N ASP A 15 -1.54 -8.44 -3.24
CA ASP A 15 -1.88 -8.52 -4.67
C ASP A 15 -3.23 -7.88 -5.00
N SER A 16 -4.16 -7.94 -4.05
CA SER A 16 -5.47 -7.29 -4.14
C SER A 16 -5.39 -5.75 -4.13
N MET A 17 -4.23 -5.16 -3.83
CA MET A 17 -4.03 -3.71 -3.86
C MET A 17 -3.73 -3.25 -5.29
N THR A 18 -4.67 -2.57 -5.92
CA THR A 18 -4.58 -2.07 -7.30
C THR A 18 -4.77 -0.55 -7.37
N PRO A 19 -4.39 0.13 -8.47
CA PRO A 19 -4.58 1.58 -8.60
C PRO A 19 -6.04 2.04 -8.38
N PRO A 20 -7.08 1.39 -8.95
CA PRO A 20 -8.46 1.79 -8.68
C PRO A 20 -8.82 1.60 -7.21
N ARG A 21 -8.40 0.49 -6.57
CA ARG A 21 -8.62 0.23 -5.15
C ARG A 21 -8.02 1.29 -4.25
N LEU A 22 -6.79 1.73 -4.55
CA LEU A 22 -6.12 2.81 -3.82
C LEU A 22 -6.94 4.10 -3.92
N ARG A 23 -7.33 4.46 -5.13
CA ARG A 23 -8.15 5.64 -5.41
C ARG A 23 -9.49 5.59 -4.68
N GLU A 24 -10.22 4.48 -4.74
CA GLU A 24 -11.48 4.28 -4.03
C GLU A 24 -11.31 4.45 -2.52
N THR A 25 -10.25 3.85 -1.96
CA THR A 25 -9.96 3.94 -0.52
C THR A 25 -9.70 5.38 -0.10
N VAL A 26 -8.89 6.12 -0.87
CA VAL A 26 -8.58 7.53 -0.59
C VAL A 26 -9.82 8.41 -0.79
N ALA A 27 -10.61 8.17 -1.82
CA ALA A 27 -11.84 8.91 -2.11
C ALA A 27 -12.86 8.78 -0.98
N ALA A 28 -13.06 7.55 -0.47
CA ALA A 28 -13.94 7.27 0.65
C ALA A 28 -13.50 8.00 1.93
N VAL A 29 -12.20 8.09 2.17
CA VAL A 29 -11.62 8.80 3.32
C VAL A 29 -11.81 10.32 3.22
N ILE A 30 -11.61 10.88 2.03
CA ILE A 30 -11.80 12.31 1.76
C ILE A 30 -13.31 12.66 1.71
N GLY A 31 -14.15 11.69 1.39
CA GLY A 31 -15.59 11.90 1.16
C GLY A 31 -15.90 12.49 -0.22
N THR A 32 -15.11 12.10 -1.24
CA THR A 32 -15.28 12.56 -2.63
C THR A 32 -15.46 11.37 -3.58
N ASP A 33 -15.81 11.66 -4.83
CA ASP A 33 -15.91 10.64 -5.88
C ASP A 33 -14.51 10.21 -6.35
N PRO A 34 -14.24 8.90 -6.51
CA PRO A 34 -12.94 8.43 -6.99
C PRO A 34 -12.58 8.97 -8.38
N ASP A 35 -13.54 9.16 -9.28
CA ASP A 35 -13.30 9.68 -10.63
C ASP A 35 -12.82 11.14 -10.62
N ASN A 36 -13.18 11.89 -9.58
CA ASN A 36 -12.70 13.25 -9.35
C ASN A 36 -11.24 13.31 -8.83
N LEU A 37 -10.68 12.20 -8.34
CA LEU A 37 -9.30 12.13 -7.87
C LEU A 37 -8.32 11.83 -9.00
N ARG A 38 -7.65 12.88 -9.48
CA ARG A 38 -6.55 12.74 -10.45
C ARG A 38 -5.26 12.27 -9.77
N GLY A 39 -4.43 11.54 -10.53
CA GLY A 39 -3.17 10.96 -10.07
C GLY A 39 -2.19 11.96 -9.45
N ASP A 40 -2.10 13.15 -10.03
CA ASP A 40 -1.14 14.21 -9.68
C ASP A 40 -1.67 15.19 -8.60
N GLN A 41 -2.94 15.06 -8.19
CA GLN A 41 -3.53 15.98 -7.21
C GLN A 41 -2.94 15.77 -5.82
N ASN A 42 -2.71 16.88 -5.12
CA ASN A 42 -2.31 16.84 -3.72
C ASN A 42 -3.51 16.52 -2.83
N LEU A 43 -3.53 15.29 -2.31
CA LEU A 43 -4.61 14.74 -1.49
C LEU A 43 -4.79 15.48 -0.17
N VAL A 44 -3.71 16.02 0.41
CA VAL A 44 -3.79 16.82 1.65
C VAL A 44 -4.56 18.12 1.40
N LEU A 45 -4.34 18.75 0.25
CA LEU A 45 -5.11 19.95 -0.15
C LEU A 45 -6.57 19.63 -0.43
N LEU A 46 -6.89 18.39 -0.80
CA LEU A 46 -8.27 17.91 -0.99
C LEU A 46 -8.97 17.54 0.33
N GLY A 47 -8.27 17.60 1.47
CA GLY A 47 -8.84 17.32 2.79
C GLY A 47 -8.33 16.04 3.46
N LEU A 48 -7.34 15.36 2.88
CA LEU A 48 -6.74 14.18 3.50
C LEU A 48 -5.89 14.56 4.72
N GLY A 49 -6.34 14.15 5.90
CA GLY A 49 -5.63 14.40 7.15
C GLY A 49 -4.51 13.39 7.46
N SER A 50 -3.59 13.79 8.35
CA SER A 50 -2.50 12.92 8.83
C SER A 50 -2.98 11.67 9.55
N LEU A 51 -4.09 11.76 10.28
CA LEU A 51 -4.68 10.61 10.97
C LEU A 51 -5.11 9.54 9.97
N GLU A 52 -5.75 9.94 8.88
CA GLU A 52 -6.22 9.04 7.85
C GLU A 52 -5.04 8.41 7.09
N MET A 53 -4.02 9.21 6.76
CA MET A 53 -2.75 8.69 6.24
C MET A 53 -2.13 7.62 7.16
N MET A 54 -2.08 7.87 8.47
CA MET A 54 -1.56 6.87 9.42
C MET A 54 -2.41 5.60 9.45
N ARG A 55 -3.73 5.70 9.34
CA ARG A 55 -4.63 4.53 9.24
C ARG A 55 -4.33 3.71 7.99
N LEU A 56 -4.15 4.36 6.84
CA LEU A 56 -3.80 3.72 5.56
C LEU A 56 -2.45 3.00 5.65
N VAL A 57 -1.42 3.67 6.14
CA VAL A 57 -0.08 3.08 6.35
C VAL A 57 -0.16 1.83 7.22
N ASN A 58 -0.88 1.90 8.34
CA ASN A 58 -1.04 0.76 9.24
C ASN A 58 -1.81 -0.38 8.58
N GLN A 59 -2.82 -0.08 7.76
CA GLN A 59 -3.54 -1.09 6.99
C GLN A 59 -2.61 -1.81 6.01
N TRP A 60 -1.85 -1.08 5.21
CA TRP A 60 -0.91 -1.65 4.23
C TRP A 60 0.20 -2.48 4.89
N ARG A 61 0.71 -2.03 6.04
CA ARG A 61 1.68 -2.82 6.83
C ARG A 61 1.15 -4.17 7.27
N ARG A 62 -0.14 -4.27 7.60
CA ARG A 62 -0.81 -5.55 7.93
C ARG A 62 -0.94 -6.47 6.71
N LEU A 63 -0.90 -5.91 5.50
CA LEU A 63 -0.86 -6.65 4.24
C LEU A 63 0.58 -7.02 3.83
N GLY A 64 1.59 -6.74 4.67
CA GLY A 64 3.00 -6.97 4.32
C GLY A 64 3.63 -5.84 3.48
N LEU A 65 2.87 -4.80 3.13
CA LEU A 65 3.35 -3.67 2.34
C LEU A 65 4.10 -2.68 3.23
N ARG A 66 5.42 -2.63 3.08
CA ARG A 66 6.31 -1.75 3.86
C ARG A 66 6.34 -0.34 3.28
N VAL A 67 5.24 0.40 3.44
CA VAL A 67 5.14 1.82 3.06
C VAL A 67 5.31 2.70 4.30
N ALA A 68 6.05 3.80 4.20
CA ALA A 68 6.28 4.73 5.30
C ALA A 68 5.47 6.02 5.14
N PHE A 69 4.94 6.53 6.25
CA PHE A 69 4.18 7.78 6.27
C PHE A 69 4.96 8.96 5.68
N GLN A 70 6.25 9.06 6.00
CA GLN A 70 7.11 10.13 5.48
C GLN A 70 7.17 10.19 3.95
N ASP A 71 7.19 9.03 3.29
CA ASP A 71 7.19 8.96 1.83
C ASP A 71 5.86 9.42 1.24
N LEU A 72 4.76 9.08 1.91
CA LEU A 72 3.41 9.50 1.52
C LEU A 72 3.18 10.99 1.76
N ALA A 73 3.66 11.51 2.89
CA ALA A 73 3.53 12.91 3.25
C ALA A 73 4.43 13.82 2.39
N ALA A 74 5.58 13.31 1.93
CA ALA A 74 6.46 14.05 1.04
C ALA A 74 5.83 14.26 -0.34
N GLN A 75 5.11 13.26 -0.86
CA GLN A 75 4.39 13.34 -2.13
C GLN A 75 2.97 12.80 -1.94
N PRO A 76 2.03 13.62 -1.44
CA PRO A 76 0.66 13.20 -1.14
C PRO A 76 -0.19 13.11 -2.41
N THR A 77 0.29 12.43 -3.44
CA THR A 77 -0.41 12.25 -4.72
C THR A 77 -0.69 10.76 -4.94
N LEU A 78 -1.79 10.44 -5.61
CA LEU A 78 -2.17 9.05 -5.88
C LEU A 78 -1.11 8.33 -6.72
N ASP A 79 -0.49 9.01 -7.69
CA ASP A 79 0.54 8.43 -8.55
C ASP A 79 1.79 8.05 -7.75
N ALA A 80 2.31 8.97 -6.93
CA ALA A 80 3.46 8.70 -6.08
C ALA A 80 3.19 7.60 -5.07
N TRP A 81 1.98 7.58 -4.48
CA TRP A 81 1.57 6.54 -3.53
C TRP A 81 1.50 5.17 -4.19
N TRP A 82 0.91 5.10 -5.38
CA TRP A 82 0.83 3.85 -6.13
C TRP A 82 2.22 3.30 -6.45
N GLN A 83 3.16 4.13 -6.89
CA GLN A 83 4.54 3.71 -7.15
C GLN A 83 5.21 3.09 -5.91
N ARG A 84 5.00 3.66 -4.72
CA ARG A 84 5.54 3.12 -3.46
C ARG A 84 4.90 1.78 -3.09
N ILE A 85 3.60 1.67 -3.27
CA ILE A 85 2.84 0.44 -3.00
C ILE A 85 3.24 -0.67 -3.97
N ASP A 86 3.34 -0.37 -5.26
CA ASP A 86 3.75 -1.32 -6.30
C ASP A 86 5.16 -1.86 -6.05
N ALA A 87 6.10 -0.98 -5.69
CA ALA A 87 7.44 -1.39 -5.28
C ALA A 87 7.41 -2.29 -4.03
N ALA A 88 6.57 -1.97 -3.03
CA ALA A 88 6.43 -2.78 -1.82
C ALA A 88 5.78 -4.15 -2.10
N ARG A 89 4.82 -4.22 -3.04
CA ARG A 89 4.20 -5.48 -3.48
C ARG A 89 5.23 -6.40 -4.11
N ARG A 90 6.02 -5.90 -5.07
CA ARG A 90 7.08 -6.69 -5.73
C ARG A 90 8.10 -7.22 -4.74
N ALA A 91 8.55 -6.35 -3.82
CA ALA A 91 9.48 -6.73 -2.77
C ALA A 91 8.92 -7.81 -1.82
N ALA A 92 7.61 -7.78 -1.53
CA ALA A 92 6.96 -8.80 -0.69
C ALA A 92 6.89 -10.18 -1.38
N THR A 93 6.65 -10.20 -2.70
CA THR A 93 6.66 -11.44 -3.50
C THR A 93 8.06 -12.04 -3.60
N GLU A 94 9.10 -11.22 -3.70
CA GLU A 94 10.50 -11.66 -3.76
C GLU A 94 11.06 -12.17 -2.42
N ASP A 95 10.67 -11.58 -1.29
CA ASP A 95 11.12 -12.00 0.07
C ASP A 95 10.58 -13.39 0.46
N THR A 96 9.52 -13.86 -0.20
CA THR A 96 8.83 -15.13 0.09
C THR A 96 9.34 -16.33 -0.72
N HIS A 97 10.30 -16.14 -1.66
CA HIS A 97 10.89 -17.26 -2.42
C HIS A 97 12.35 -17.57 -2.02
N PRO A 98 12.59 -18.29 -0.89
CA PRO A 98 13.93 -18.75 -0.51
C PRO A 98 14.40 -20.02 -1.22
N ALA A 99 13.69 -20.54 -2.25
CA ALA A 99 13.93 -21.90 -2.75
C ALA A 99 15.17 -22.09 -3.65
N ASP A 100 15.95 -21.05 -3.96
CA ASP A 100 17.13 -21.17 -4.84
C ASP A 100 18.46 -20.71 -4.20
N ARG A 101 18.52 -20.45 -2.88
CA ARG A 101 19.75 -19.91 -2.27
C ARG A 101 20.78 -20.95 -1.82
N GLU A 102 20.49 -22.26 -1.86
CA GLU A 102 21.45 -23.27 -1.38
C GLU A 102 21.42 -24.57 -2.19
N ALA A 103 21.89 -24.48 -3.44
CA ALA A 103 22.44 -25.64 -4.15
C ALA A 103 23.82 -25.24 -4.68
N GLY A 104 24.84 -25.33 -3.83
CA GLY A 104 26.23 -25.26 -4.26
C GLY A 104 27.13 -24.43 -3.36
N ARG A 105 27.60 -25.03 -2.26
CA ARG A 105 29.03 -25.32 -2.07
C ARG A 105 29.20 -26.53 -1.16
#